data_AF-A0A524D8E2-F1
#
_entry.id   AF-A0A524D8E2-F1
#
_cell.length_a   1.000
_cell.length_b   1.000
_cell.length_c   1.000
_cell.angle_alpha   90.00
_cell.angle_beta   90.00
_cell.angle_gamma   90.00
#
_symmetry.space_group_name_H-M   'P 1'
#
loop_
_entity.id
_entity.type
_entity.pdbx_description
1 polymer ?
#
loop_
_entity_poly.entity_id
_entity_poly.type
_entity_poly.pdbx_seq_one_letter_code
_entity_poly.pdbx_strand_id
1 'polypeptide(L)'
;YNSDHGEMLGDHMMSHKIVFYEGALRIPCIFRPPGGSKGWECQGLTDHLDIAASLLYIARAKPLKESAGQSLIPKINEGPNGKNAQEGKDAILSDVHGFSMIRTERYKMAFKSKPRRPVELYDLKNDPSELINLVKNPNYESVRQELRNLIP
;
A
#
# COMPACT_ATOMS: atom_id res chain seq x y z
N TYR A 1 -15.14 -5.75 -5.20
CA TYR A 1 -14.32 -6.89 -5.65
C TYR A 1 -12.87 -6.56 -5.36
N ASN A 2 -12.13 -7.48 -4.76
CA ASN A 2 -10.69 -7.37 -4.55
C ASN A 2 -10.07 -8.78 -4.53
N SER A 3 -8.75 -8.85 -4.64
CA SER A 3 -7.97 -10.06 -4.31
C SER A 3 -7.49 -10.00 -2.85
N ASP A 4 -7.10 -11.11 -2.23
CA ASP A 4 -6.44 -11.12 -0.91
C ASP A 4 -4.93 -10.85 -1.01
N HIS A 5 -4.32 -11.28 -2.11
CA HIS A 5 -2.92 -11.02 -2.47
C HIS A 5 -2.74 -11.08 -4.00
N GLY A 6 -1.54 -10.74 -4.48
CA GLY A 6 -1.09 -10.94 -5.85
C GLY A 6 -0.34 -12.26 -6.05
N GLU A 7 0.33 -12.46 -7.18
CA GLU A 7 1.07 -13.69 -7.49
C GLU A 7 2.31 -13.32 -8.31
N MET A 8 3.47 -13.85 -7.93
CA MET A 8 4.72 -13.57 -8.63
C MET A 8 4.77 -14.22 -10.01
N LEU A 9 4.19 -15.40 -10.21
CA LEU A 9 4.06 -16.05 -11.53
C LEU A 9 5.37 -16.08 -12.37
N GLY A 10 6.52 -16.20 -11.73
CA GLY A 10 7.85 -16.20 -12.38
C GLY A 10 8.59 -14.86 -12.32
N ASP A 11 7.92 -13.76 -11.97
CA ASP A 11 8.57 -12.48 -11.72
C ASP A 11 9.62 -12.62 -10.62
N HIS A 12 10.76 -11.95 -10.79
CA HIS A 12 11.94 -12.08 -9.92
C HIS A 12 12.44 -13.54 -9.75
N MET A 13 12.09 -14.44 -10.68
CA MET A 13 12.32 -15.89 -10.57
C MET A 13 11.63 -16.52 -9.34
N MET A 14 10.51 -15.93 -8.91
CA MET A 14 9.75 -16.37 -7.75
C MET A 14 8.36 -16.87 -8.15
N SER A 15 7.82 -17.72 -7.29
CA SER A 15 6.43 -18.18 -7.33
C SER A 15 5.77 -17.82 -6.00
N HIS A 16 4.45 -17.71 -5.99
CA HIS A 16 3.62 -17.35 -4.85
C HIS A 16 3.74 -15.88 -4.45
N LYS A 17 3.60 -15.55 -3.16
CA LYS A 17 3.29 -14.19 -2.68
C LYS A 17 3.93 -13.83 -1.34
N ILE A 18 4.83 -14.67 -0.84
CA ILE A 18 5.46 -14.49 0.49
C ILE A 18 6.68 -13.57 0.35
N VAL A 19 6.46 -12.41 -0.28
CA VAL A 19 7.43 -11.37 -0.62
C VAL A 19 6.71 -10.03 -0.73
N PHE A 20 7.46 -8.93 -0.83
CA PHE A 20 6.89 -7.57 -0.85
C PHE A 20 6.93 -6.87 -2.23
N TYR A 21 7.25 -7.60 -3.29
CA TYR A 21 7.21 -7.06 -4.66
C TYR A 21 5.78 -6.69 -5.09
N GLU A 22 5.66 -5.77 -6.05
CA GLU A 22 4.38 -5.28 -6.58
C GLU A 22 3.52 -6.45 -7.07
N GLY A 23 4.12 -7.46 -7.71
CA GLY A 23 3.40 -8.64 -8.17
C GLY A 23 2.66 -9.39 -7.05
N ALA A 24 3.21 -9.39 -5.82
CA ALA A 24 2.60 -10.03 -4.66
C ALA A 24 1.62 -9.13 -3.88
N LEU A 25 1.80 -7.80 -3.94
CA LEU A 25 1.07 -6.87 -3.08
C LEU A 25 0.05 -5.98 -3.80
N ARG A 26 0.33 -5.57 -5.04
CA ARG A 26 -0.52 -4.64 -5.78
C ARG A 26 -1.66 -5.42 -6.42
N ILE A 27 -2.79 -5.42 -5.73
CA ILE A 27 -3.99 -6.15 -6.13
C ILE A 27 -5.02 -5.27 -6.84
N PRO A 28 -5.91 -5.85 -7.65
CA PRO A 28 -7.10 -5.14 -8.10
C PRO A 28 -8.04 -4.84 -6.94
N CYS A 29 -8.62 -3.64 -6.93
CA CYS A 29 -9.72 -3.26 -6.04
C CYS A 29 -10.75 -2.45 -6.83
N ILE A 30 -11.97 -2.97 -6.93
CA ILE A 30 -13.12 -2.31 -7.56
C ILE A 30 -14.20 -2.15 -6.51
N PHE A 31 -14.55 -0.90 -6.20
CA PHE A 31 -15.53 -0.57 -5.18
C PHE A 31 -16.75 0.12 -5.82
N ARG A 32 -17.94 -0.48 -5.66
CA ARG A 32 -19.22 0.11 -6.07
C ARG A 32 -20.08 0.31 -4.82
N PRO A 33 -20.29 1.54 -4.34
CA PRO A 33 -21.08 1.78 -3.13
C PRO A 33 -22.58 1.55 -3.38
N PRO A 34 -23.41 1.43 -2.33
CA PRO A 34 -24.86 1.49 -2.45
C PRO A 34 -25.28 2.78 -3.18
N GLY A 35 -26.23 2.67 -4.11
CA GLY A 35 -26.60 3.77 -5.01
C GLY A 35 -25.69 3.90 -6.25
N GLY A 36 -24.52 3.25 -6.25
CA GLY A 36 -23.56 3.27 -7.35
C GLY A 36 -22.78 4.59 -7.47
N SER A 37 -21.89 4.62 -8.45
CA SER A 37 -21.11 5.80 -8.84
C SER A 37 -20.78 5.70 -10.33
N LYS A 38 -20.43 6.83 -10.96
CA LYS A 38 -19.76 6.80 -12.26
C LYS A 38 -18.40 6.10 -12.07
N GLY A 39 -17.98 5.28 -13.03
CA GLY A 39 -16.65 4.64 -12.99
C GLY A 39 -15.54 5.68 -13.13
N TRP A 40 -14.51 5.56 -12.28
CA TRP A 40 -13.28 6.35 -12.33
C TRP A 40 -12.15 5.66 -11.55
N GLU A 41 -10.92 6.13 -11.72
CA GLU A 41 -9.71 5.55 -11.11
C GLU A 41 -9.12 6.46 -10.05
N CYS A 42 -8.77 5.88 -8.90
CA CYS A 42 -8.02 6.54 -7.83
C CYS A 42 -6.55 6.13 -7.93
N GLN A 43 -5.64 7.10 -7.91
CA GLN A 43 -4.19 6.85 -7.87
C GLN A 43 -3.60 6.88 -6.46
N GLY A 44 -4.36 7.35 -5.47
CA GLY A 44 -3.92 7.41 -4.08
C GLY A 44 -3.66 6.03 -3.46
N LEU A 45 -2.65 5.93 -2.60
CA LEU A 45 -2.38 4.71 -1.85
C LEU A 45 -3.55 4.32 -0.94
N THR A 46 -3.97 3.07 -1.06
CA THR A 46 -4.99 2.42 -0.24
C THR A 46 -4.53 1.03 0.17
N ASP A 47 -5.08 0.49 1.25
CA ASP A 47 -4.83 -0.89 1.68
C ASP A 47 -6.13 -1.63 2.04
N HIS A 48 -6.00 -2.90 2.47
CA HIS A 48 -7.15 -3.72 2.84
C HIS A 48 -7.97 -3.18 4.01
N LEU A 49 -7.36 -2.41 4.93
CA LEU A 49 -8.07 -1.85 6.08
C LEU A 49 -9.09 -0.80 5.63
N ASP A 50 -8.84 -0.13 4.50
CA ASP A 50 -9.74 0.86 3.93
C ASP A 50 -11.05 0.23 3.43
N ILE A 51 -11.00 -1.03 2.98
CA ILE A 51 -12.20 -1.78 2.60
C ILE A 51 -13.08 -2.01 3.84
N ALA A 52 -12.49 -2.48 4.94
CA ALA A 52 -13.21 -2.69 6.20
C ALA A 52 -13.81 -1.38 6.74
N ALA A 53 -13.03 -0.29 6.73
CA ALA A 53 -13.49 1.04 7.12
C ALA A 53 -14.65 1.54 6.25
N SER A 54 -14.61 1.28 4.94
CA SER A 54 -15.67 1.64 3.99
C SER A 54 -16.97 0.88 4.26
N LEU A 55 -16.89 -0.41 4.58
CA LEU A 55 -18.05 -1.23 4.92
C LEU A 55 -18.72 -0.76 6.22
N LEU A 56 -17.94 -0.45 7.25
CA LEU A 56 -18.45 0.11 8.50
C LEU A 56 -19.12 1.47 8.29
N TYR A 57 -18.52 2.31 7.45
CA TYR A 57 -19.09 3.60 7.07
C TYR A 57 -20.46 3.43 6.40
N ILE A 58 -20.57 2.53 5.41
CA ILE A 58 -21.84 2.22 4.73
C ILE A 58 -22.88 1.71 5.73
N ALA A 59 -22.49 0.80 6.61
CA ALA A 59 -23.37 0.19 7.61
C ALA A 59 -23.76 1.14 8.74
N ARG A 60 -23.20 2.36 8.80
CA ARG A 60 -23.32 3.29 9.92
C ARG A 60 -22.91 2.65 11.25
N ALA A 61 -21.95 1.73 11.20
CA ALA A 61 -21.40 1.05 12.35
C ALA A 61 -20.28 1.89 13.00
N LYS A 62 -19.93 1.55 14.24
CA LYS A 62 -18.80 2.19 14.93
C LYS A 62 -17.48 1.80 14.24
N PRO A 63 -16.54 2.74 14.03
CA PRO A 63 -15.20 2.42 13.55
C PRO A 63 -14.47 1.42 14.47
N LEU A 64 -13.56 0.64 13.88
CA LEU A 64 -12.68 -0.24 14.66
C LEU A 64 -11.66 0.61 15.43
N LYS A 65 -11.59 0.40 16.75
CA LYS A 65 -10.57 1.01 17.59
C LYS A 65 -9.18 0.55 17.11
N GLU A 66 -8.22 1.48 17.09
CA GLU A 66 -6.81 1.21 16.72
C GLU A 66 -6.59 0.78 15.26
N SER A 67 -7.61 0.79 14.41
CA SER A 67 -7.43 0.55 12.98
C SER A 67 -6.93 1.81 12.27
N ALA A 68 -5.94 1.65 11.39
CA ALA A 68 -5.47 2.70 10.48
C ALA A 68 -6.28 2.78 9.16
N GLY A 69 -7.40 2.05 9.06
CA GLY A 69 -8.26 2.06 7.88
C GLY A 69 -9.04 3.36 7.74
N GLN A 70 -9.12 3.88 6.51
CA GLN A 70 -9.87 5.07 6.15
C GLN A 70 -10.96 4.71 5.14
N SER A 71 -12.19 5.17 5.36
CA SER A 71 -13.29 4.89 4.43
C SER A 71 -13.02 5.53 3.06
N LEU A 72 -13.20 4.76 1.99
CA LEU A 72 -13.12 5.20 0.61
C LEU A 72 -14.40 5.89 0.14
N ILE A 73 -15.50 5.79 0.89
CA ILE A 73 -16.83 6.30 0.48
C ILE A 73 -16.84 7.81 0.28
N PRO A 74 -16.27 8.65 1.17
CA PRO A 74 -16.19 10.09 0.94
C PRO A 74 -15.44 10.41 -0.37
N LYS A 75 -14.31 9.71 -0.64
CA LYS A 75 -13.53 9.87 -1.87
C LYS A 75 -14.35 9.50 -3.10
N ILE A 76 -15.05 8.36 -3.06
CA ILE A 76 -15.94 7.89 -4.14
C ILE A 76 -17.00 8.95 -4.48
N ASN A 77 -17.59 9.57 -3.46
CA ASN A 77 -18.66 10.57 -3.62
C ASN A 77 -18.17 11.91 -4.18
N GLU A 78 -16.93 12.32 -3.89
CA GLU A 78 -16.34 13.53 -4.50
C GLU A 78 -16.11 13.35 -6.01
N GLY A 79 -15.87 12.11 -6.46
CA GLY A 79 -15.64 11.79 -7.87
C GLY A 79 -14.24 12.17 -8.37
N PRO A 80 -13.93 11.96 -9.66
CA PRO A 80 -12.55 12.02 -10.16
C PRO A 80 -11.88 13.40 -10.05
N ASN A 81 -12.69 14.48 -10.00
CA ASN A 81 -12.21 15.86 -9.90
C ASN A 81 -12.21 16.37 -8.44
N GLY A 82 -12.56 15.51 -7.48
CA GLY A 82 -12.50 15.81 -6.07
C GLY A 82 -11.05 15.95 -5.60
N LYS A 83 -10.75 16.99 -4.83
CA LYS A 83 -9.40 17.20 -4.31
C LYS A 83 -8.94 16.00 -3.48
N ASN A 84 -9.81 15.47 -2.60
CA ASN A 84 -9.45 14.36 -1.71
C ASN A 84 -9.63 12.99 -2.38
N ALA A 85 -10.24 12.95 -3.57
CA ALA A 85 -10.54 11.73 -4.29
C ALA A 85 -9.29 11.04 -4.85
N GLN A 86 -8.25 11.83 -5.17
CA GLN A 86 -6.97 11.33 -5.69
C GLN A 86 -5.89 11.21 -4.62
N GLU A 87 -6.10 11.80 -3.45
CA GLU A 87 -5.18 11.68 -2.31
C GLU A 87 -5.30 10.28 -1.69
N GLY A 88 -4.21 9.73 -1.16
CA GLY A 88 -4.17 8.44 -0.47
C GLY A 88 -3.48 8.54 0.88
N LYS A 89 -3.12 7.40 1.46
CA LYS A 89 -2.23 7.38 2.63
C LYS A 89 -0.82 7.81 2.23
N ASP A 90 -0.11 8.48 3.14
CA ASP A 90 1.30 8.84 2.91
C ASP A 90 2.20 7.59 2.85
N ALA A 91 1.87 6.59 3.67
CA ALA A 91 2.54 5.31 3.69
C ALA A 91 1.59 4.15 3.99
N ILE A 92 1.92 2.97 3.48
CA ILE A 92 1.28 1.70 3.80
C ILE A 92 2.31 0.73 4.40
N LEU A 93 1.84 -0.12 5.32
CA LEU A 93 2.65 -1.12 6.01
C LEU A 93 2.12 -2.52 5.68
N SER A 94 3.02 -3.49 5.56
CA SER A 94 2.69 -4.90 5.44
C SER A 94 3.68 -5.76 6.22
N ASP A 95 3.22 -6.85 6.80
CA ASP A 95 4.03 -7.77 7.60
C ASP A 95 3.91 -9.20 7.09
N VAL A 96 5.05 -9.91 7.00
CA VAL A 96 5.07 -11.34 6.68
C VAL A 96 6.30 -12.02 7.30
N HIS A 97 6.09 -13.11 8.04
CA HIS A 97 7.13 -13.97 8.63
C HIS A 97 8.33 -13.25 9.29
N GLY A 98 8.08 -12.23 10.12
CA GLY A 98 9.13 -11.51 10.84
C GLY A 98 9.87 -10.45 10.01
N PHE A 99 9.36 -10.18 8.81
CA PHE A 99 9.71 -9.02 8.00
C PHE A 99 8.50 -8.10 7.88
N SER A 100 8.82 -6.83 7.66
CA SER A 100 7.86 -5.75 7.46
C SER A 100 8.28 -4.97 6.23
N MET A 101 7.32 -4.29 5.61
CA MET A 101 7.55 -3.38 4.51
C MET A 101 6.82 -2.07 4.78
N ILE A 102 7.48 -0.96 4.46
CA ILE A 102 6.84 0.35 4.35
C ILE A 102 6.96 0.84 2.92
N ARG A 103 5.86 1.38 2.38
CA ARG A 103 5.79 1.94 1.04
C ARG A 103 5.14 3.31 1.08
N THR A 104 5.75 4.26 0.41
CA THR A 104 5.15 5.55 0.00
C THR A 104 4.83 5.53 -1.49
N GLU A 105 4.31 6.63 -2.03
CA GLU A 105 4.05 6.73 -3.48
C GLU A 105 5.30 6.38 -4.31
N ARG A 106 6.47 6.80 -3.86
CA ARG A 106 7.73 6.67 -4.61
C ARG A 106 8.64 5.56 -4.11
N TYR A 107 8.75 5.33 -2.81
CA TYR A 107 9.78 4.42 -2.28
C TYR A 107 9.15 3.26 -1.53
N LYS A 108 9.80 2.09 -1.62
CA LYS A 108 9.43 0.90 -0.86
C LYS A 108 10.65 0.32 -0.15
N MET A 109 10.53 0.07 1.15
CA MET A 109 11.60 -0.50 1.97
C MET A 109 11.09 -1.71 2.74
N ALA A 110 11.72 -2.85 2.52
CA ALA A 110 11.54 -4.05 3.35
C ALA A 110 12.59 -4.08 4.45
N PHE A 111 12.22 -4.56 5.64
CA PHE A 111 13.08 -4.62 6.81
C PHE A 111 12.72 -5.80 7.73
N LYS A 112 13.68 -6.27 8.53
CA LYS A 112 13.38 -7.23 9.61
C LYS A 112 12.51 -6.53 10.65
N SER A 113 11.33 -7.05 11.01
CA SER A 113 10.42 -6.40 11.97
C SER A 113 11.10 -6.13 13.31
N LYS A 114 11.99 -7.03 13.73
CA LYS A 114 12.92 -6.86 14.85
C LYS A 114 14.33 -7.27 14.36
N PRO A 115 15.35 -6.38 14.34
CA PRO A 115 15.44 -5.07 15.00
C PRO A 115 15.18 -3.87 14.07
N ARG A 116 14.19 -3.90 13.17
CA ARG A 116 13.93 -2.83 12.17
C ARG A 116 15.11 -2.55 11.23
N ARG A 117 15.89 -3.58 10.90
CA ARG A 117 17.04 -3.47 10.00
C ARG A 117 16.58 -3.57 8.55
N PRO A 118 16.81 -2.54 7.69
CA PRO A 118 16.49 -2.62 6.27
C PRO A 118 17.18 -3.78 5.57
N VAL A 119 16.48 -4.40 4.63
CA VAL A 119 16.98 -5.49 3.79
C VAL A 119 16.88 -5.17 2.30
N GLU A 120 15.86 -4.41 1.90
CA GLU A 120 15.66 -3.98 0.51
C GLU A 120 15.11 -2.55 0.48
N LEU A 121 15.48 -1.81 -0.56
CA LEU A 121 14.95 -0.47 -0.84
C LEU A 121 14.84 -0.30 -2.36
N TYR A 122 13.69 0.18 -2.83
CA TYR A 122 13.40 0.42 -4.25
C TYR A 122 12.84 1.83 -4.46
N ASP A 123 13.23 2.48 -5.56
CA ASP A 123 12.64 3.72 -6.07
C ASP A 123 11.64 3.36 -7.18
N LEU A 124 10.37 3.21 -6.81
CA LEU A 124 9.29 2.73 -7.69
C LEU A 124 9.01 3.68 -8.87
N LYS A 125 9.48 4.93 -8.79
CA LYS A 125 9.36 5.88 -9.91
C LYS A 125 10.38 5.57 -11.01
N ASN A 126 11.61 5.24 -10.63
CA ASN A 126 12.71 5.02 -11.57
C ASN A 126 12.94 3.52 -11.87
N ASP A 127 12.49 2.64 -10.98
CA ASP A 127 12.59 1.19 -11.04
C ASP A 127 11.24 0.56 -10.62
N PRO A 128 10.18 0.69 -11.45
CA PRO A 128 8.86 0.15 -11.13
C PRO A 128 8.83 -1.39 -11.09
N SER A 129 9.85 -2.04 -11.65
CA SER A 129 10.03 -3.50 -11.64
C SER A 129 10.91 -4.00 -10.51
N GLU A 130 11.37 -3.10 -9.61
CA GLU A 130 12.08 -3.46 -8.37
C GLU A 130 13.32 -4.34 -8.59
N LEU A 131 14.06 -4.08 -9.66
CA LEU A 131 15.21 -4.88 -10.06
C LEU A 131 16.51 -4.44 -9.37
N ILE A 132 16.57 -3.19 -8.91
CA ILE A 132 17.77 -2.57 -8.35
C ILE A 132 17.57 -2.29 -6.86
N ASN A 133 18.12 -3.16 -6.02
CA ASN A 133 18.10 -2.94 -4.57
C ASN A 133 19.09 -1.84 -4.15
N LEU A 134 18.55 -0.72 -3.67
CA LEU A 134 19.27 0.49 -3.27
C LEU A 134 19.63 0.52 -1.78
N VAL A 135 19.35 -0.54 -1.01
CA VAL A 135 19.49 -0.50 0.46
C VAL A 135 20.91 -0.19 0.94
N LYS A 136 21.94 -0.58 0.16
CA LYS A 136 23.35 -0.32 0.45
C LYS A 136 23.89 0.93 -0.23
N ASN A 137 23.09 1.61 -1.06
CA ASN A 137 23.53 2.80 -1.78
C ASN A 137 23.61 3.98 -0.80
N PRO A 138 24.79 4.61 -0.61
CA PRO A 138 24.96 5.72 0.34
C PRO A 138 24.12 6.95 -0.02
N ASN A 139 23.84 7.17 -1.31
CA ASN A 139 23.03 8.31 -1.77
C ASN A 139 21.56 8.25 -1.32
N TYR A 140 21.10 7.09 -0.83
CA TYR A 140 19.73 6.87 -0.37
C TYR A 140 19.62 6.77 1.17
N GLU A 141 20.64 7.21 1.93
CA GLU A 141 20.57 7.17 3.40
C GLU A 141 19.46 8.06 3.96
N SER A 142 19.28 9.27 3.41
CA SER A 142 18.19 10.16 3.80
C SER A 142 16.82 9.52 3.59
N VAL A 143 16.63 8.85 2.44
CA VAL A 143 15.39 8.11 2.12
C VAL A 143 15.14 6.98 3.11
N ARG A 144 16.18 6.19 3.46
CA ARG A 144 16.05 5.15 4.50
C ARG A 144 15.63 5.74 5.83
N GLN A 145 16.19 6.89 6.22
CA GLN A 145 15.86 7.53 7.47
C GLN A 145 14.44 8.11 7.48
N GLU A 146 14.02 8.74 6.39
CA GLU A 146 12.66 9.23 6.20
C GLU A 146 11.64 8.09 6.35
N LEU A 147 11.84 6.99 5.62
CA LEU A 147 10.97 5.82 5.71
C LEU A 147 10.97 5.20 7.11
N ARG A 148 12.11 5.19 7.83
CA ARG A 148 12.16 4.73 9.23
C ARG A 148 11.31 5.59 10.15
N ASN A 149 11.28 6.90 9.95
CA ASN A 149 10.51 7.82 10.79
C ASN A 149 9.00 7.67 10.59
N LEU A 150 8.56 7.08 9.48
CA LEU A 150 7.15 6.78 9.20
C LEU A 150 6.69 5.44 9.82
N ILE A 151 7.60 4.63 10.36
CA ILE A 151 7.25 3.37 11.04
C ILE A 151 6.80 3.70 12.48
N PRO A 152 5.59 3.28 12.89
CA PRO A 152 5.06 3.55 14.22
C PRO A 152 5.81 2.84 15.36
#